data_AF-A0AAE3H668-F1
#
_entry.id   AF-A0AAE3H668-F1
#
_cell.length_a   1.000
_cell.length_b   1.000
_cell.length_c   1.000
_cell.angle_alpha   90.00
_cell.angle_beta   90.00
_cell.angle_gamma   90.00
#
_symmetry.space_group_name_H-M   'P 1'
#
loop_
_entity.id
_entity.type
_entity.pdbx_description
1 polymer ?
#
loop_
_entity_poly.entity_id
_entity_poly.type
_entity_poly.pdbx_seq_one_letter_code
_entity_poly.pdbx_strand_id
1 'polypeptide(L)'
;MELDLFGNHLPEHRKPFLSRKQKQEARNSKIKADKDAKAAKRHAIMNSMPVRTTTQIATIETTASFRNNGIVMVDIYRREQNAPINPNAKNNLNNLNGNDSAYNGYLSPATRRYVERMMSVWLTSIELNNELKKSSKEVNNEKVFPTFVTLTLPSVQLHTDNDIKDKVLAPFIKWLTADSSELYKKGPKKGQKKGFGVTVYFWRAEPQKNNKIHFHIVADKYVPWDRIRDQWNQCCERLGYVSRYANVQRRKYKDGFVLDTEKQAKDVEELRSISKAALETGEIPNNLNETFAKYIELSINYNEVLDKEILEQAAIEKQQATYQKALACGFTNPPSTEIRAIQHLDSVTAYVIKYVAKKPEEKPLGKNQEVKFNEALNREVVYTYEDRLNPENGQMERVEVNMQYYTYTPEEMKNNPEACFKKEFVDRKIKGRIWGCADKLKGFKPAEDIITETDEMGRTFIVGRKITEINEEGQEVLRTVETSKIAVPVMKYFTKIVNYREVIMTEQDGKTNVFVSPEINPDHATMAYLDKMVNYIGKEEVERISREVGPSFEKMRGKIIPFRLEKMGYKKKPNGKPAVIKHAKVLLDNSPELYRQYMMFYSHIFNCLYNQAA
;
A
#
# COMPACT_ATOMS: atom_id res chain seq x y z
N MET A 1 -14.94 69.45 -66.62
CA MET A 1 -14.70 70.79 -67.19
C MET A 1 -16.05 71.27 -67.67
N GLU A 2 -16.62 72.24 -66.97
CA GLU A 2 -17.93 72.80 -67.34
C GLU A 2 -17.70 73.91 -68.37
N LEU A 3 -18.27 73.73 -69.56
CA LEU A 3 -18.38 74.74 -70.61
C LEU A 3 -19.77 75.37 -70.50
N ASP A 4 -19.90 76.65 -70.82
CA ASP A 4 -21.21 77.29 -70.91
C ASP A 4 -21.98 76.85 -72.17
N LEU A 5 -23.26 77.25 -72.27
CA LEU A 5 -24.15 76.96 -73.40
C LEU A 5 -23.65 77.51 -74.76
N PHE A 6 -22.55 78.29 -74.78
CA PHE A 6 -21.94 78.86 -75.97
C PHE A 6 -20.50 78.38 -76.20
N GLY A 7 -20.04 77.36 -75.47
CA GLY A 7 -18.72 76.76 -75.66
C GLY A 7 -17.56 77.58 -75.11
N ASN A 8 -17.80 78.58 -74.28
CA ASN A 8 -16.75 79.36 -73.63
C ASN A 8 -16.32 78.72 -72.31
N HIS A 9 -15.02 78.76 -72.03
CA HIS A 9 -14.48 78.35 -70.73
C HIS A 9 -14.99 79.30 -69.64
N LEU A 10 -15.75 78.77 -68.68
CA LEU A 10 -16.12 79.50 -67.48
C LEU A 10 -14.84 79.94 -66.75
N PRO A 11 -14.71 81.22 -66.36
CA PRO A 11 -13.53 81.71 -65.67
C PRO A 11 -13.35 80.93 -64.37
N GLU A 12 -12.16 80.33 -64.19
CA GLU A 12 -11.82 79.61 -62.95
C GLU A 12 -12.13 80.50 -61.75
N HIS A 13 -13.03 80.03 -60.88
CA HIS A 13 -13.27 80.66 -59.59
C HIS A 13 -11.93 80.80 -58.87
N ARG A 14 -11.39 82.03 -58.85
CA ARG A 14 -10.17 82.36 -58.13
C ARG A 14 -10.38 81.95 -56.68
N LYS A 15 -9.67 80.88 -56.26
CA LYS A 15 -9.67 80.44 -54.87
C LYS A 15 -9.36 81.65 -54.00
N PRO A 16 -10.22 81.98 -53.00
CA PRO A 16 -9.98 83.13 -52.15
C PRO A 16 -8.58 82.99 -51.55
N PHE A 17 -7.78 84.05 -51.69
CA PHE A 17 -6.46 84.11 -51.09
C PHE A 17 -6.63 84.10 -49.57
N LEU A 18 -6.59 82.90 -48.99
CA LEU A 18 -6.54 82.74 -47.55
C LEU A 18 -5.32 83.51 -47.04
N SER A 19 -5.56 84.41 -46.09
CA SER A 19 -4.49 85.13 -45.40
C SER A 19 -3.49 84.12 -44.80
N ARG A 20 -2.24 84.53 -44.61
CA ARG A 20 -1.23 83.66 -43.97
C ARG A 20 -1.73 83.09 -42.63
N LYS A 21 -2.54 83.85 -41.89
CA LYS A 21 -3.18 83.42 -40.65
C LYS A 21 -4.17 82.27 -40.87
N GLN A 22 -5.07 82.40 -41.85
CA GLN A 22 -6.03 81.34 -42.20
C GLN A 22 -5.35 80.08 -42.74
N LYS A 23 -4.24 80.20 -43.48
CA LYS A 23 -3.43 79.04 -43.91
C LYS A 23 -2.79 78.31 -42.73
N GLN A 24 -2.32 79.05 -41.73
CA GLN A 24 -1.74 78.47 -40.51
C GLN A 24 -2.80 77.80 -39.63
N GLU A 25 -3.97 78.43 -39.48
CA GLU A 25 -5.12 77.85 -38.74
C GLU A 25 -5.64 76.59 -39.41
N ALA A 26 -5.74 76.56 -40.75
CA ALA A 26 -6.10 75.37 -41.51
C ALA A 26 -5.06 74.25 -41.35
N ARG A 27 -3.76 74.59 -41.36
CA ARG A 27 -2.68 73.62 -41.13
C ARG A 27 -2.71 73.05 -39.71
N ASN A 28 -2.93 73.89 -38.70
CA ASN A 28 -3.04 73.46 -37.30
C ASN A 28 -4.28 72.59 -37.08
N SER A 29 -5.41 72.96 -37.69
CA SER A 29 -6.66 72.17 -37.64
C SER A 29 -6.49 70.81 -38.30
N LYS A 30 -5.78 70.74 -39.43
CA LYS A 30 -5.45 69.47 -40.09
C LYS A 30 -4.52 68.60 -39.23
N ILE A 31 -3.50 69.19 -38.62
CA ILE A 31 -2.60 68.46 -37.69
C ILE A 31 -3.37 67.92 -36.48
N LYS A 32 -4.30 68.70 -35.93
CA LYS A 32 -5.15 68.26 -34.81
C LYS A 32 -6.08 67.13 -35.23
N ALA A 33 -6.76 67.27 -36.37
CA ALA A 33 -7.61 66.22 -36.93
C ALA A 33 -6.83 64.92 -37.22
N ASP A 34 -5.60 65.01 -37.74
CA ASP A 34 -4.75 63.84 -37.97
C ASP A 34 -4.29 63.17 -36.66
N LYS A 35 -4.04 63.97 -35.60
CA LYS A 35 -3.73 63.45 -34.26
C LYS A 35 -4.94 62.75 -33.64
N ASP A 36 -6.12 63.37 -33.74
CA ASP A 36 -7.37 62.83 -33.21
C ASP A 36 -7.78 61.56 -33.97
N ALA A 37 -7.61 61.52 -35.30
CA ALA A 37 -7.83 60.32 -36.11
C ALA A 37 -6.84 59.19 -35.78
N LYS A 38 -5.56 59.51 -35.54
CA LYS A 38 -4.58 58.51 -35.06
C LYS A 38 -4.91 58.01 -33.65
N ALA A 39 -5.38 58.88 -32.76
CA ALA A 39 -5.82 58.50 -31.42
C ALA A 39 -7.07 57.60 -31.47
N ALA A 40 -8.08 57.97 -32.26
CA ALA A 40 -9.28 57.16 -32.47
C ALA A 40 -8.96 55.81 -33.11
N LYS A 41 -8.05 55.75 -34.10
CA LYS A 41 -7.59 54.49 -34.69
C LYS A 41 -6.85 53.61 -33.67
N ARG A 42 -6.01 54.18 -32.80
CA ARG A 42 -5.39 53.45 -31.68
C ARG A 42 -6.42 52.93 -30.68
N HIS A 43 -7.42 53.75 -30.34
CA HIS A 43 -8.47 53.38 -29.38
C HIS A 43 -9.40 52.30 -29.95
N ALA A 44 -9.71 52.36 -31.24
CA ALA A 44 -10.47 51.32 -31.95
C ALA A 44 -9.67 50.00 -32.02
N ILE A 45 -8.36 50.07 -32.28
CA ILE A 45 -7.48 48.88 -32.27
C ILE A 45 -7.37 48.28 -30.86
N MET A 46 -7.29 49.10 -29.80
CA MET A 46 -7.27 48.59 -28.42
C MET A 46 -8.61 47.99 -28.00
N ASN A 47 -9.73 48.58 -28.41
CA ASN A 47 -11.07 48.06 -28.10
C ASN A 47 -11.50 46.88 -29.00
N SER A 48 -10.83 46.66 -30.14
CA SER A 48 -11.05 45.51 -31.03
C SER A 48 -10.09 44.35 -30.75
N MET A 49 -9.23 44.44 -29.74
CA MET A 49 -8.45 43.28 -29.30
C MET A 49 -9.40 42.34 -28.55
N PRO A 50 -9.56 41.08 -29.00
CA PRO A 50 -10.40 40.12 -28.29
C PRO A 50 -9.87 40.01 -26.86
N VAL A 51 -10.77 40.16 -25.89
CA VAL A 51 -10.46 40.01 -24.47
C VAL A 51 -9.87 38.62 -24.29
N ARG A 52 -8.57 38.53 -24.03
CA ARG A 52 -7.91 37.26 -23.69
C ARG A 52 -8.44 36.83 -22.33
N THR A 53 -9.35 35.88 -22.31
CA THR A 53 -9.74 35.18 -21.09
C THR A 53 -8.64 34.19 -20.75
N THR A 54 -7.98 34.44 -19.62
CA THR A 54 -6.99 33.54 -19.04
C THR A 54 -7.65 32.88 -17.85
N THR A 55 -7.86 31.57 -17.91
CA THR A 55 -8.55 30.81 -16.87
C THR A 55 -7.65 29.70 -16.38
N GLN A 56 -7.39 29.64 -15.08
CA GLN A 56 -6.78 28.46 -14.47
C GLN A 56 -7.79 27.31 -14.55
N ILE A 57 -7.35 26.19 -15.10
CA ILE A 57 -8.23 25.01 -15.28
C ILE A 57 -7.82 23.86 -14.37
N ALA A 58 -6.56 23.84 -13.94
CA ALA A 58 -6.03 22.83 -13.05
C ALA A 58 -4.72 23.25 -12.39
N THR A 59 -4.34 22.49 -11.38
CA THR A 59 -3.05 22.54 -10.70
C THR A 59 -2.38 21.17 -10.82
N ILE A 60 -1.10 21.15 -11.16
CA ILE A 60 -0.24 19.98 -11.13
C ILE A 60 0.59 20.06 -9.85
N GLU A 61 0.37 19.10 -8.95
CA GLU A 61 1.15 18.95 -7.72
C GLU A 61 2.20 17.85 -7.92
N THR A 62 3.48 18.19 -7.88
CA THR A 62 4.51 17.16 -7.79
C THR A 62 4.61 16.71 -6.34
N THR A 63 4.22 15.47 -6.04
CA THR A 63 4.19 14.93 -4.67
C THR A 63 5.27 13.89 -4.47
N ALA A 64 5.93 13.91 -3.30
CA ALA A 64 6.89 12.89 -2.87
C ALA A 64 6.29 12.08 -1.71
N SER A 65 6.11 10.78 -1.91
CA SER A 65 5.61 9.83 -0.90
C SER A 65 6.76 9.03 -0.31
N PHE A 66 6.92 9.12 1.01
CA PHE A 66 8.04 8.56 1.78
C PHE A 66 7.67 7.17 2.31
N ARG A 67 8.14 6.12 1.63
CA ARG A 67 7.88 4.71 1.99
C ARG A 67 9.09 4.11 2.70
N ASN A 68 8.88 3.02 3.42
CA ASN A 68 9.94 2.38 4.21
C ASN A 68 11.20 1.99 3.39
N ASN A 69 11.04 1.66 2.10
CA ASN A 69 12.12 1.18 1.23
C ASN A 69 12.49 2.14 0.09
N GLY A 70 11.96 3.37 0.09
CA GLY A 70 12.23 4.35 -0.96
C GLY A 70 11.20 5.45 -1.05
N ILE A 71 11.38 6.33 -2.03
CA ILE A 71 10.52 7.48 -2.26
C ILE A 71 9.86 7.33 -3.62
N VAL A 72 8.57 7.63 -3.68
CA VAL A 72 7.82 7.66 -4.94
C VAL A 72 7.36 9.08 -5.20
N MET A 73 7.84 9.67 -6.28
CA MET A 73 7.41 10.98 -6.75
C MET A 73 6.43 10.82 -7.91
N VAL A 74 5.36 11.61 -7.94
CA VAL A 74 4.40 11.67 -9.04
C VAL A 74 3.80 13.07 -9.17
N ASP A 75 3.54 13.47 -10.41
CA ASP A 75 2.68 14.62 -10.72
C ASP A 75 1.21 14.21 -10.60
N ILE A 76 0.47 14.94 -9.77
CA ILE A 76 -0.96 14.77 -9.56
C ILE A 76 -1.67 15.97 -10.19
N TYR A 77 -2.50 15.70 -11.20
CA TYR A 77 -3.32 16.71 -11.85
C TYR A 77 -4.64 16.87 -11.08
N ARG A 78 -4.90 18.07 -10.55
CA ARG A 78 -6.13 18.44 -9.86
C ARG A 78 -6.86 19.51 -10.66
N ARG A 79 -8.07 19.21 -11.11
CA ARG A 79 -8.94 20.22 -11.75
C ARG A 79 -9.48 21.17 -10.69
N GLU A 80 -9.56 22.46 -11.02
CA GLU A 80 -10.19 23.44 -10.12
C GLU A 80 -11.71 23.26 -10.04
N GLN A 81 -12.33 22.94 -11.17
CA GLN A 81 -13.74 22.61 -11.22
C GLN A 81 -13.93 21.11 -11.03
N ASN A 82 -14.84 20.74 -10.13
CA ASN A 82 -15.32 19.36 -10.04
C ASN A 82 -15.87 18.96 -11.40
N ALA A 83 -15.13 18.12 -12.14
CA ALA A 83 -15.67 17.53 -13.34
C ALA A 83 -16.98 16.81 -12.96
N PRO A 84 -18.04 16.88 -13.81
CA PRO A 84 -19.24 16.09 -13.56
C PRO A 84 -18.81 14.64 -13.31
N ILE A 85 -19.29 14.07 -12.21
CA ILE A 85 -18.97 12.70 -11.81
C ILE A 85 -19.23 11.82 -13.02
N ASN A 86 -18.18 11.16 -13.52
CA ASN A 86 -18.33 10.27 -14.67
C ASN A 86 -19.47 9.28 -14.33
N PRO A 87 -20.60 9.30 -15.05
CA PRO A 87 -21.74 8.44 -14.72
C PRO A 87 -21.35 6.95 -14.81
N ASN A 88 -20.32 6.63 -15.60
CA ASN A 88 -19.75 5.29 -15.71
C ASN A 88 -18.72 4.96 -14.62
N ALA A 89 -18.31 5.86 -13.74
CA ALA A 89 -17.39 5.52 -12.65
C ALA A 89 -17.98 4.43 -11.73
N LYS A 90 -19.29 4.52 -11.47
CA LYS A 90 -20.03 3.51 -10.69
C LYS A 90 -20.12 2.17 -11.45
N ASN A 91 -20.35 2.23 -12.76
CA ASN A 91 -20.38 1.04 -13.63
C ASN A 91 -19.00 0.39 -13.75
N ASN A 92 -17.93 1.16 -13.89
CA ASN A 92 -16.55 0.66 -13.94
C ASN A 92 -16.12 0.01 -12.61
N LEU A 93 -16.55 0.57 -11.47
CA LEU A 93 -16.32 -0.01 -10.16
C LEU A 93 -17.08 -1.35 -9.99
N ASN A 94 -18.31 -1.41 -10.50
CA ASN A 94 -19.12 -2.62 -10.49
C ASN A 94 -18.58 -3.69 -11.45
N ASN A 95 -18.09 -3.30 -12.64
CA ASN A 95 -17.51 -4.21 -13.63
C ASN A 95 -16.18 -4.80 -13.16
N LEU A 96 -15.38 -4.05 -12.37
CA LEU A 96 -14.18 -4.57 -11.71
C LEU A 96 -14.46 -5.62 -10.64
N ASN A 97 -15.67 -5.62 -10.06
CA ASN A 97 -16.03 -6.57 -9.01
C ASN A 97 -16.49 -7.94 -9.55
N GLY A 98 -16.71 -8.06 -10.87
CA GLY A 98 -17.40 -9.21 -11.45
C GLY A 98 -18.86 -9.22 -10.97
N ASN A 99 -19.81 -9.41 -11.88
CA ASN A 99 -21.24 -9.42 -11.52
C ASN A 99 -21.62 -10.57 -10.57
N ASP A 100 -20.74 -11.54 -10.37
CA ASP A 100 -20.82 -12.46 -9.26
C ASP A 100 -20.09 -11.83 -8.07
N SER A 101 -20.82 -11.39 -7.05
CA SER A 101 -20.33 -10.99 -5.72
C SER A 101 -19.40 -12.02 -5.01
N ALA A 102 -19.01 -13.09 -5.71
CA ALA A 102 -18.13 -14.14 -5.29
C ALA A 102 -16.66 -13.69 -5.31
N TYR A 103 -16.09 -13.56 -4.11
CA TYR A 103 -14.66 -13.35 -3.89
C TYR A 103 -13.81 -14.28 -4.76
N ASN A 104 -12.82 -13.72 -5.47
CA ASN A 104 -11.89 -14.47 -6.31
C ASN A 104 -10.83 -15.26 -5.49
N GLY A 105 -10.92 -15.25 -4.15
CA GLY A 105 -10.04 -15.99 -3.24
C GLY A 105 -8.61 -15.45 -3.15
N TYR A 106 -8.30 -14.35 -3.83
CA TYR A 106 -6.99 -13.71 -3.87
C TYR A 106 -7.10 -12.21 -3.62
N LEU A 107 -6.00 -11.58 -3.19
CA LEU A 107 -5.96 -10.11 -3.09
C LEU A 107 -5.77 -9.54 -4.49
N SER A 108 -6.71 -8.70 -4.95
CA SER A 108 -6.49 -7.93 -6.18
C SER A 108 -5.25 -7.04 -6.03
N PRO A 109 -4.58 -6.65 -7.14
CA PRO A 109 -3.42 -5.76 -7.06
C PRO A 109 -3.70 -4.44 -6.30
N ALA A 110 -4.90 -3.88 -6.45
CA ALA A 110 -5.34 -2.68 -5.73
C ALA A 110 -5.50 -2.93 -4.23
N THR A 111 -6.22 -4.00 -3.85
CA THR A 111 -6.41 -4.36 -2.43
C THR A 111 -5.08 -4.71 -1.77
N ARG A 112 -4.18 -5.40 -2.48
CA ARG A 112 -2.82 -5.71 -2.00
C ARG A 112 -2.04 -4.44 -1.71
N ARG A 113 -2.01 -3.46 -2.64
CA ARG A 113 -1.37 -2.15 -2.42
C ARG A 113 -1.99 -1.39 -1.24
N TYR A 114 -3.31 -1.47 -1.10
CA TYR A 114 -4.03 -0.85 0.02
C TYR A 114 -3.63 -1.47 1.36
N VAL A 115 -3.66 -2.80 1.47
CA VAL A 115 -3.24 -3.55 2.68
C VAL A 115 -1.78 -3.29 2.99
N GLU A 116 -0.90 -3.33 2.00
CA GLU A 116 0.53 -3.05 2.16
C GLU A 116 0.77 -1.65 2.72
N ARG A 117 0.08 -0.63 2.19
CA ARG A 117 0.16 0.75 2.71
C ARG A 117 -0.39 0.84 4.12
N MET A 118 -1.57 0.31 4.38
CA MET A 118 -2.21 0.33 5.69
C MET A 118 -1.33 -0.31 6.76
N MET A 119 -0.76 -1.47 6.48
CA MET A 119 0.12 -2.19 7.39
C MET A 119 1.46 -1.50 7.57
N SER A 120 2.04 -0.95 6.49
CA SER A 120 3.28 -0.17 6.58
C SER A 120 3.10 1.05 7.47
N VAL A 121 2.05 1.84 7.23
CA VAL A 121 1.79 3.07 7.97
C VAL A 121 1.54 2.77 9.44
N TRP A 122 0.72 1.76 9.72
CA TRP A 122 0.43 1.35 11.09
C TRP A 122 1.68 0.87 11.84
N LEU A 123 2.45 -0.07 11.26
CA LEU A 123 3.64 -0.62 11.92
C LEU A 123 4.75 0.43 12.06
N THR A 124 4.96 1.28 11.05
CA THR A 124 5.88 2.42 11.14
C THR A 124 5.46 3.37 12.26
N SER A 125 4.16 3.65 12.44
CA SER A 125 3.70 4.51 13.54
C SER A 125 4.05 3.94 14.93
N ILE A 126 3.93 2.63 15.12
CA ILE A 126 4.32 1.98 16.38
C ILE A 126 5.83 2.02 16.57
N GLU A 127 6.59 1.66 15.53
CA GLU A 127 8.05 1.61 15.58
C GLU A 127 8.65 2.98 15.96
N LEU A 128 8.19 4.06 15.32
CA LEU A 128 8.71 5.41 15.59
C LEU A 128 8.27 5.94 16.95
N ASN A 129 7.04 5.66 17.37
CA ASN A 129 6.60 6.11 18.68
C ASN A 129 7.39 5.44 19.81
N ASN A 130 7.86 4.21 19.60
CA ASN A 130 8.73 3.52 20.56
C ASN A 130 10.10 4.19 20.73
N GLU A 131 10.62 4.83 19.68
CA GLU A 131 11.89 5.56 19.69
C GLU A 131 11.83 6.93 20.40
N LEU A 132 10.63 7.47 20.64
CA LEU A 132 10.48 8.74 21.36
C LEU A 132 10.89 8.63 22.84
N LYS A 133 11.34 9.74 23.43
CA LYS A 133 11.58 9.86 24.87
C LYS A 133 10.27 9.69 25.64
N LYS A 134 10.30 9.04 26.82
CA LYS A 134 9.09 8.80 27.65
C LYS A 134 8.29 10.08 27.94
N SER A 135 8.96 11.22 28.15
CA SER A 135 8.33 12.52 28.42
C SER A 135 7.57 13.13 27.24
N SER A 136 7.82 12.67 26.01
CA SER A 136 7.20 13.20 24.79
C SER A 136 6.05 12.32 24.29
N LYS A 137 5.70 11.27 25.03
CA LYS A 137 4.65 10.31 24.63
C LYS A 137 3.32 10.70 25.28
N GLU A 138 2.28 10.85 24.47
CA GLU A 138 0.90 11.02 24.96
C GLU A 138 0.28 9.70 25.42
N VAL A 139 0.76 8.58 24.87
CA VAL A 139 0.22 7.24 25.12
C VAL A 139 1.31 6.33 25.69
N ASN A 140 0.93 5.47 26.63
CA ASN A 140 1.85 4.49 27.20
C ASN A 140 2.11 3.32 26.23
N ASN A 141 3.25 3.37 25.53
CA ASN A 141 3.67 2.35 24.57
C ASN A 141 4.03 0.99 25.18
N GLU A 142 4.27 0.90 26.49
CA GLU A 142 4.55 -0.40 27.13
C GLU A 142 3.35 -1.36 26.98
N LYS A 143 2.18 -0.82 26.61
CA LYS A 143 0.97 -1.59 26.28
C LYS A 143 0.78 -1.85 24.78
N VAL A 144 1.54 -1.21 23.89
CA VAL A 144 1.40 -1.34 22.43
C VAL A 144 2.59 -2.13 21.89
N PHE A 145 2.32 -3.39 21.56
CA PHE A 145 3.32 -4.33 21.12
C PHE A 145 2.83 -5.16 19.93
N PRO A 146 3.35 -4.93 18.70
CA PRO A 146 2.89 -5.64 17.53
C PRO A 146 3.30 -7.11 17.65
N THR A 147 2.32 -8.00 17.58
CA THR A 147 2.50 -9.45 17.69
C THR A 147 2.02 -10.11 16.41
N PHE A 148 2.84 -10.99 15.85
CA PHE A 148 2.50 -11.75 14.64
C PHE A 148 2.15 -13.19 15.03
N VAL A 149 0.91 -13.57 14.75
CA VAL A 149 0.33 -14.85 15.13
C VAL A 149 -0.09 -15.59 13.87
N THR A 150 0.24 -16.87 13.85
CA THR A 150 -0.01 -17.75 12.74
C THR A 150 -0.87 -18.92 13.24
N LEU A 151 -2.07 -19.10 12.69
CA LEU A 151 -3.07 -20.10 13.14
C LEU A 151 -3.37 -21.12 12.04
N THR A 152 -3.33 -22.42 12.36
CA THR A 152 -3.68 -23.51 11.44
C THR A 152 -4.66 -24.49 12.06
N LEU A 153 -5.38 -25.25 11.24
CA LEU A 153 -6.29 -26.28 11.72
C LEU A 153 -5.52 -27.52 12.24
N PRO A 154 -5.88 -28.04 13.43
CA PRO A 154 -5.27 -29.24 14.00
C PRO A 154 -5.33 -30.48 13.09
N SER A 155 -6.45 -30.70 12.39
CA SER A 155 -6.66 -31.86 11.52
C SER A 155 -7.01 -31.45 10.08
N VAL A 156 -7.27 -32.41 9.21
CA VAL A 156 -7.74 -32.18 7.83
C VAL A 156 -9.01 -31.34 7.86
N GLN A 157 -9.09 -30.35 6.95
CA GLN A 157 -10.23 -29.44 6.82
C GLN A 157 -11.47 -30.17 6.28
N LEU A 158 -12.54 -30.27 7.08
CA LEU A 158 -13.83 -30.84 6.65
C LEU A 158 -14.92 -29.80 6.37
N HIS A 159 -14.81 -28.62 6.98
CA HIS A 159 -15.78 -27.54 6.83
C HIS A 159 -15.32 -26.52 5.79
N THR A 160 -16.27 -25.72 5.30
CA THR A 160 -15.97 -24.65 4.34
C THR A 160 -15.10 -23.55 4.97
N ASP A 161 -14.39 -22.78 4.14
CA ASP A 161 -13.60 -21.64 4.62
C ASP A 161 -14.47 -20.62 5.37
N ASN A 162 -15.73 -20.43 4.95
CA ASN A 162 -16.67 -19.52 5.62
C ASN A 162 -17.11 -20.08 6.98
N ASP A 163 -17.46 -21.36 7.08
CA ASP A 163 -17.77 -21.99 8.39
C ASP A 163 -16.63 -21.81 9.39
N ILE A 164 -15.38 -21.97 8.95
CA ILE A 164 -14.21 -21.82 9.82
C ILE A 164 -14.04 -20.36 10.23
N LYS A 165 -14.22 -19.41 9.31
CA LYS A 165 -14.15 -17.98 9.66
C LYS A 165 -15.23 -17.59 10.66
N ASP A 166 -16.45 -18.07 10.47
CA ASP A 166 -17.60 -17.65 11.28
C ASP A 166 -17.64 -18.36 12.64
N LYS A 167 -17.38 -19.68 12.68
CA LYS A 167 -17.50 -20.51 13.89
C LYS A 167 -16.21 -20.64 14.68
N VAL A 168 -15.05 -20.36 14.07
CA VAL A 168 -13.73 -20.50 14.70
C VAL A 168 -12.99 -19.16 14.79
N LEU A 169 -12.71 -18.49 13.67
CA LEU A 169 -11.93 -17.25 13.66
C LEU A 169 -12.65 -16.08 14.34
N ALA A 170 -13.92 -15.84 14.03
CA ALA A 170 -14.66 -14.71 14.61
C ALA A 170 -14.76 -14.79 16.15
N PRO A 171 -15.07 -15.95 16.77
CA PRO A 171 -14.98 -16.12 18.22
C PRO A 171 -13.57 -15.92 18.77
N PHE A 172 -12.53 -16.35 18.05
CA PHE A 172 -11.15 -16.13 18.46
C PHE A 172 -10.78 -14.64 18.45
N ILE A 173 -11.15 -13.90 17.40
CA ILE A 173 -10.96 -12.44 17.33
C ILE A 173 -11.75 -11.73 18.43
N LYS A 174 -12.99 -12.14 18.71
CA LYS A 174 -13.79 -11.58 19.81
C LYS A 174 -13.13 -11.77 21.17
N TRP A 175 -12.51 -12.92 21.40
CA TRP A 175 -11.71 -13.16 22.61
C TRP A 175 -10.47 -12.27 22.67
N LEU A 176 -9.78 -12.11 21.55
CA LEU A 176 -8.58 -11.29 21.45
C LEU A 176 -8.87 -9.82 21.79
N THR A 177 -9.99 -9.29 21.30
CA THR A 177 -10.41 -7.90 21.49
C THR A 177 -11.18 -7.64 22.79
N ALA A 178 -11.66 -8.68 23.49
CA ALA A 178 -12.34 -8.53 24.77
C ALA A 178 -11.45 -7.86 25.82
N ASP A 179 -12.05 -7.11 26.75
CA ASP A 179 -11.31 -6.32 27.74
C ASP A 179 -10.33 -7.17 28.56
N SER A 180 -9.12 -6.66 28.71
CA SER A 180 -8.05 -7.24 29.51
C SER A 180 -8.26 -7.10 31.03
N SER A 181 -9.13 -6.18 31.46
CA SER A 181 -9.44 -5.94 32.88
C SER A 181 -10.25 -7.09 33.48
N GLU A 182 -10.99 -7.82 32.65
CA GLU A 182 -11.82 -8.92 33.08
C GLU A 182 -10.98 -10.16 33.40
N LEU A 183 -11.08 -10.61 34.65
CA LEU A 183 -10.47 -11.85 35.11
C LEU A 183 -11.52 -12.95 35.30
N TYR A 184 -11.12 -14.21 35.10
CA TYR A 184 -11.92 -15.34 35.54
C TYR A 184 -12.00 -15.33 37.07
N LYS A 185 -13.23 -15.30 37.62
CA LYS A 185 -13.46 -15.24 39.06
C LYS A 185 -13.42 -16.61 39.75
N LYS A 186 -13.67 -17.70 39.01
CA LYS A 186 -13.78 -19.08 39.51
C LYS A 186 -13.17 -20.07 38.49
N GLY A 187 -12.88 -21.29 38.96
CA GLY A 187 -12.37 -22.39 38.13
C GLY A 187 -10.84 -22.41 37.96
N PRO A 188 -10.30 -23.35 37.16
CA PRO A 188 -8.85 -23.56 36.99
C PRO A 188 -8.14 -22.36 36.33
N LYS A 189 -8.90 -21.46 35.70
CA LYS A 189 -8.39 -20.22 35.10
C LYS A 189 -8.52 -19.01 36.03
N LYS A 190 -8.89 -19.17 37.31
CA LYS A 190 -9.08 -18.05 38.25
C LYS A 190 -7.87 -17.10 38.23
N GLY A 191 -8.13 -15.80 38.14
CA GLY A 191 -7.09 -14.77 38.08
C GLY A 191 -6.48 -14.55 36.69
N GLN A 192 -6.77 -15.41 35.71
CA GLN A 192 -6.37 -15.21 34.33
C GLN A 192 -7.26 -14.19 33.61
N LYS A 193 -6.69 -13.42 32.68
CA LYS A 193 -7.43 -12.50 31.81
C LYS A 193 -8.37 -13.26 30.86
N LYS A 194 -9.59 -12.74 30.68
CA LYS A 194 -10.59 -13.26 29.75
C LYS A 194 -10.37 -12.80 28.30
N GLY A 195 -9.67 -11.70 28.11
CA GLY A 195 -9.26 -11.16 26.82
C GLY A 195 -7.96 -10.36 26.96
N PHE A 196 -7.51 -9.76 25.85
CA PHE A 196 -6.26 -9.00 25.83
C PHE A 196 -6.48 -7.52 25.52
N GLY A 197 -7.71 -7.12 25.21
CA GLY A 197 -8.08 -5.76 24.85
C GLY A 197 -7.33 -5.27 23.62
N VAL A 198 -7.07 -6.17 22.66
CA VAL A 198 -6.45 -5.81 21.37
C VAL A 198 -7.35 -4.78 20.69
N THR A 199 -6.83 -3.58 20.42
CA THR A 199 -7.62 -2.48 19.86
C THR A 199 -7.48 -2.40 18.36
N VAL A 200 -6.28 -2.69 17.86
CA VAL A 200 -5.93 -2.65 16.45
C VAL A 200 -5.38 -4.01 16.03
N TYR A 201 -6.05 -4.64 15.06
CA TYR A 201 -5.63 -5.91 14.51
C TYR A 201 -5.88 -5.99 13.01
N PHE A 202 -5.14 -6.86 12.34
CA PHE A 202 -5.33 -7.27 10.96
C PHE A 202 -5.25 -8.79 10.89
N TRP A 203 -6.07 -9.42 10.06
CA TRP A 203 -5.93 -10.82 9.74
C TRP A 203 -6.06 -11.08 8.23
N ARG A 204 -5.34 -12.10 7.75
CA ARG A 204 -5.44 -12.63 6.40
C ARG A 204 -5.58 -14.15 6.46
N ALA A 205 -6.49 -14.68 5.66
CA ALA A 205 -6.58 -16.09 5.34
C ALA A 205 -5.70 -16.45 4.12
N GLU A 206 -5.01 -17.58 4.19
CA GLU A 206 -4.18 -18.15 3.13
C GLU A 206 -4.38 -19.68 3.08
N PRO A 207 -4.38 -20.33 1.91
CA PRO A 207 -4.29 -21.78 1.85
C PRO A 207 -2.86 -22.23 2.19
N GLN A 208 -2.72 -23.24 3.05
CA GLN A 208 -1.45 -23.95 3.21
C GLN A 208 -1.22 -24.96 2.08
N LYS A 209 0.03 -25.42 1.91
CA LYS A 209 0.39 -26.49 0.95
C LYS A 209 -0.45 -27.78 1.12
N ASN A 210 -0.94 -28.04 2.34
CA ASN A 210 -1.80 -29.17 2.67
C ASN A 210 -3.30 -28.89 2.45
N ASN A 211 -3.64 -27.82 1.73
CA ASN A 211 -5.00 -27.33 1.46
C ASN A 211 -5.82 -26.90 2.69
N LYS A 212 -5.24 -26.84 3.89
CA LYS A 212 -5.93 -26.27 5.06
C LYS A 212 -5.93 -24.76 4.98
N ILE A 213 -7.03 -24.14 5.42
CA ILE A 213 -7.06 -22.69 5.66
C ILE A 213 -6.13 -22.35 6.82
N HIS A 214 -5.47 -21.22 6.68
CA HIS A 214 -4.47 -20.70 7.60
C HIS A 214 -4.68 -19.21 7.78
N PHE A 215 -4.41 -18.70 8.98
CA PHE A 215 -4.58 -17.28 9.28
C PHE A 215 -3.28 -16.65 9.76
N HIS A 216 -2.91 -15.54 9.15
CA HIS A 216 -1.89 -14.62 9.66
C HIS A 216 -2.60 -13.47 10.36
N ILE A 217 -2.29 -13.22 11.61
CA ILE A 217 -2.87 -12.17 12.42
C ILE A 217 -1.75 -11.25 12.92
N VAL A 218 -1.95 -9.95 12.79
CA VAL A 218 -1.12 -8.92 13.40
C VAL A 218 -1.99 -8.23 14.44
N ALA A 219 -1.56 -8.19 15.69
CA ALA A 219 -2.27 -7.55 16.79
C ALA A 219 -1.37 -6.52 17.48
N ASP A 220 -1.95 -5.47 18.06
CA ASP A 220 -1.26 -4.39 18.77
C ASP A 220 -0.83 -4.71 20.21
N LYS A 221 -1.03 -5.94 20.68
CA LYS A 221 -0.65 -6.34 22.05
C LYS A 221 0.06 -7.68 22.08
N TYR A 222 0.93 -7.81 23.07
CA TYR A 222 1.51 -9.09 23.44
C TYR A 222 0.42 -10.02 23.97
N VAL A 223 0.41 -11.25 23.46
CA VAL A 223 -0.46 -12.32 23.92
C VAL A 223 0.38 -13.58 24.12
N PRO A 224 0.38 -14.19 25.32
CA PRO A 224 1.10 -15.42 25.59
C PRO A 224 0.70 -16.55 24.63
N TRP A 225 1.68 -17.33 24.19
CA TRP A 225 1.48 -18.30 23.13
C TRP A 225 0.61 -19.48 23.53
N ASP A 226 0.73 -19.91 24.78
CA ASP A 226 -0.07 -20.93 25.42
C ASP A 226 -1.54 -20.51 25.40
N ARG A 227 -1.83 -19.25 25.73
CA ARG A 227 -3.18 -18.70 25.75
C ARG A 227 -3.81 -18.62 24.37
N ILE A 228 -3.03 -18.23 23.36
CA ILE A 228 -3.49 -18.25 21.96
C ILE A 228 -3.79 -19.67 21.51
N ARG A 229 -2.89 -20.62 21.80
CA ARG A 229 -3.06 -22.02 21.42
C ARG A 229 -4.30 -22.62 22.07
N ASP A 230 -4.44 -22.44 23.37
CA ASP A 230 -5.58 -22.93 24.14
C ASP A 230 -6.89 -22.38 23.60
N GLN A 231 -6.97 -21.07 23.34
CA GLN A 231 -8.19 -20.46 22.84
C GLN A 231 -8.49 -20.90 21.40
N TRP A 232 -7.48 -20.95 20.54
CA TRP A 232 -7.65 -21.38 19.15
C TRP A 232 -8.11 -22.84 19.09
N ASN A 233 -7.49 -23.73 19.87
CA ASN A 233 -7.89 -25.13 19.99
C ASN A 233 -9.33 -25.26 20.53
N GLN A 234 -9.71 -24.48 21.53
CA GLN A 234 -11.08 -24.44 22.03
C GLN A 234 -12.08 -24.02 20.94
N CYS A 235 -11.75 -23.01 20.13
CA CYS A 235 -12.58 -22.60 19.00
C CYS A 235 -12.66 -23.69 17.92
N CYS A 236 -11.54 -24.33 17.57
CA CYS A 236 -11.48 -25.42 16.60
C CYS A 236 -12.25 -26.66 17.05
N GLU A 237 -12.30 -26.93 18.36
CA GLU A 237 -13.00 -28.10 18.90
C GLU A 237 -14.51 -28.03 18.74
N ARG A 238 -15.10 -26.84 18.60
CA ARG A 238 -16.53 -26.67 18.25
C ARG A 238 -16.92 -27.37 16.95
N LEU A 239 -15.94 -27.59 16.07
CA LEU A 239 -16.08 -28.32 14.80
C LEU A 239 -15.39 -29.70 14.82
N GLY A 240 -14.95 -30.15 15.99
CA GLY A 240 -14.31 -31.45 16.26
C GLY A 240 -12.88 -31.60 15.73
N TYR A 241 -12.18 -30.51 15.40
CA TYR A 241 -10.82 -30.60 14.83
C TYR A 241 -9.78 -31.11 15.83
N VAL A 242 -9.89 -30.75 17.11
CA VAL A 242 -8.92 -31.19 18.13
C VAL A 242 -9.15 -32.66 18.46
N SER A 243 -10.40 -33.08 18.65
CA SER A 243 -10.78 -34.48 18.86
C SER A 243 -10.35 -35.37 17.70
N ARG A 244 -10.51 -34.93 16.45
CA ARG A 244 -10.02 -35.68 15.28
C ARG A 244 -8.50 -35.81 15.26
N TYR A 245 -7.77 -34.73 15.55
CA TYR A 245 -6.32 -34.80 15.69
C TYR A 245 -5.92 -35.81 16.76
N ALA A 246 -6.54 -35.73 17.95
CA ALA A 246 -6.25 -36.63 19.05
C ALA A 246 -6.49 -38.11 18.68
N ASN A 247 -7.58 -38.41 17.99
CA ASN A 247 -7.89 -39.77 17.53
C ASN A 247 -6.85 -40.29 16.52
N VAL A 248 -6.37 -39.45 15.60
CA VAL A 248 -5.30 -39.83 14.66
C VAL A 248 -4.00 -40.10 15.41
N GLN A 249 -3.63 -39.25 16.39
CA GLN A 249 -2.41 -39.47 17.18
C GLN A 249 -2.50 -40.73 18.04
N ARG A 250 -3.64 -40.98 18.71
CA ARG A 250 -3.85 -42.22 19.48
C ARG A 250 -3.72 -43.47 18.62
N ARG A 251 -4.23 -43.44 17.38
CA ARG A 251 -4.06 -44.54 16.43
C ARG A 251 -2.61 -44.71 15.99
N LYS A 252 -1.91 -43.60 15.72
CA LYS A 252 -0.49 -43.60 15.35
C LYS A 252 0.38 -44.20 16.47
N TYR A 253 0.08 -43.88 17.72
CA TYR A 253 0.85 -44.28 18.89
C TYR A 253 0.16 -45.39 19.72
N LYS A 254 -0.68 -46.21 19.09
CA LYS A 254 -1.42 -47.28 19.78
C LYS A 254 -0.49 -48.31 20.43
N ASP A 255 0.68 -48.53 19.82
CA ASP A 255 1.71 -49.49 20.25
C ASP A 255 2.87 -48.78 21.00
N GLY A 256 2.66 -47.53 21.43
CA GLY A 256 3.68 -46.71 22.11
C GLY A 256 4.36 -45.68 21.20
N PHE A 257 5.54 -45.21 21.61
CA PHE A 257 6.30 -44.18 20.91
C PHE A 257 6.81 -44.67 19.55
N VAL A 258 6.60 -43.86 18.51
CA VAL A 258 7.11 -44.12 17.14
C VAL A 258 7.98 -42.94 16.73
N LEU A 259 9.24 -43.24 16.39
CA LEU A 259 10.22 -42.26 15.91
C LEU A 259 9.88 -41.80 14.49
N ASP A 260 9.83 -40.48 14.29
CA ASP A 260 9.73 -39.87 12.96
C ASP A 260 11.14 -39.57 12.45
N THR A 261 11.64 -40.41 11.54
CA THR A 261 13.02 -40.37 11.02
C THR A 261 13.29 -39.12 10.19
N GLU A 262 12.31 -38.64 9.41
CA GLU A 262 12.44 -37.41 8.65
C GLU A 262 12.54 -36.19 9.58
N LYS A 263 11.70 -36.18 10.64
CA LYS A 263 11.78 -35.15 11.67
C LYS A 263 13.09 -35.21 12.45
N GLN A 264 13.56 -36.41 12.78
CA GLN A 264 14.84 -36.60 13.48
C GLN A 264 15.99 -35.99 12.68
N ALA A 265 16.07 -36.27 11.37
CA ALA A 265 17.11 -35.72 10.50
C ALA A 265 17.09 -34.18 10.48
N LYS A 266 15.90 -33.57 10.46
CA LYS A 266 15.74 -32.11 10.53
C LYS A 266 16.17 -31.55 11.89
N ASP A 267 15.78 -32.20 12.98
CA ASP A 267 16.13 -31.84 14.34
C ASP A 267 17.65 -31.93 14.59
N VAL A 268 18.32 -32.93 14.00
CA VAL A 268 19.79 -33.10 14.04
C VAL A 268 20.50 -31.94 13.34
N GLU A 269 20.05 -31.57 12.13
CA GLU A 269 20.66 -30.47 11.38
C GLU A 269 20.43 -29.11 12.05
N GLU A 270 19.24 -28.90 12.62
CA GLU A 270 18.93 -27.72 13.44
C GLU A 270 19.88 -27.64 14.64
N LEU A 271 20.01 -28.71 15.41
CA LEU A 271 20.84 -28.74 16.61
C LEU A 271 22.32 -28.56 16.29
N ARG A 272 22.81 -29.14 15.18
CA ARG A 272 24.17 -28.93 14.68
C ARG A 272 24.44 -27.46 14.37
N SER A 273 23.53 -26.82 13.63
CA SER A 273 23.66 -25.40 13.30
C SER A 273 23.64 -24.52 14.56
N ILE A 274 22.82 -24.86 15.55
CA ILE A 274 22.74 -24.12 16.81
C ILE A 274 24.00 -24.32 17.65
N SER A 275 24.50 -25.55 17.77
CA SER A 275 25.74 -25.87 18.49
C SER A 275 26.92 -25.09 17.95
N LYS A 276 27.08 -25.04 16.62
CA LYS A 276 28.15 -24.24 16.00
C LYS A 276 28.04 -22.75 16.34
N ALA A 277 26.84 -22.17 16.23
CA ALA A 277 26.63 -20.76 16.55
C ALA A 277 26.84 -20.46 18.05
N ALA A 278 26.43 -21.39 18.93
CA ALA A 278 26.59 -21.27 20.37
C ALA A 278 28.07 -21.35 20.79
N LEU A 279 28.87 -22.21 20.15
CA LEU A 279 30.32 -22.27 20.35
C LEU A 279 31.02 -20.98 19.91
N GLU A 280 30.63 -20.42 18.76
CA GLU A 280 31.20 -19.17 18.24
C GLU A 280 30.87 -17.95 19.13
N THR A 281 29.73 -17.96 19.81
CA THR A 281 29.24 -16.83 20.60
C THR A 281 29.42 -16.99 22.10
N GLY A 282 29.57 -18.22 22.60
CA GLY A 282 29.51 -18.54 24.02
C GLY A 282 28.11 -18.43 24.64
N GLU A 283 27.06 -18.24 23.84
CA GLU A 283 25.70 -17.98 24.31
C GLU A 283 24.71 -19.08 23.88
N ILE A 284 23.86 -19.51 24.81
CA ILE A 284 22.75 -20.43 24.54
C ILE A 284 21.52 -19.63 24.06
N PRO A 285 20.88 -20.00 22.94
CA PRO A 285 19.66 -19.31 22.51
C PRO A 285 18.53 -19.42 23.54
N ASN A 286 17.97 -18.27 23.94
CA ASN A 286 16.92 -18.17 24.97
C ASN A 286 15.61 -18.95 24.69
N ASN A 287 15.38 -19.39 23.45
CA ASN A 287 14.14 -20.06 23.02
C ASN A 287 14.35 -21.55 22.68
N LEU A 288 15.46 -22.14 23.14
CA LEU A 288 15.79 -23.52 22.84
C LEU A 288 14.93 -24.49 23.67
N ASN A 289 14.61 -25.64 23.11
CA ASN A 289 13.95 -26.72 23.85
C ASN A 289 14.83 -27.17 25.02
N GLU A 290 14.24 -27.47 26.18
CA GLU A 290 14.96 -27.92 27.39
C GLU A 290 15.96 -29.05 27.13
N THR A 291 15.57 -30.06 26.34
CA THR A 291 16.46 -31.16 25.95
C THR A 291 17.65 -30.62 25.15
N PHE A 292 17.39 -29.80 24.13
CA PHE A 292 18.46 -29.23 23.30
C PHE A 292 19.37 -28.30 24.09
N ALA A 293 18.83 -27.46 24.98
CA ALA A 293 19.60 -26.56 25.82
C ALA A 293 20.62 -27.32 26.68
N LYS A 294 20.22 -28.44 27.28
CA LYS A 294 21.11 -29.33 28.03
C LYS A 294 22.29 -29.82 27.17
N TYR A 295 22.05 -30.21 25.92
CA TYR A 295 23.14 -30.66 25.03
C TYR A 295 24.03 -29.53 24.53
N ILE A 296 23.47 -28.35 24.25
CA ILE A 296 24.27 -27.17 23.86
C ILE A 296 25.16 -26.70 25.00
N GLU A 297 24.67 -26.75 26.23
CA GLU A 297 25.47 -26.42 27.43
C GLU A 297 26.69 -27.35 27.55
N LEU A 298 26.54 -28.65 27.29
CA LEU A 298 27.68 -29.58 27.22
C LEU A 298 28.66 -29.17 26.12
N SER A 299 28.18 -28.87 24.92
CA SER A 299 29.02 -28.43 23.79
C SER A 299 29.89 -27.22 24.17
N ILE A 300 29.30 -26.19 24.79
CA ILE A 300 30.01 -24.99 25.26
C ILE A 300 31.03 -25.34 26.36
N ASN A 301 30.62 -26.13 27.35
CA ASN A 301 31.47 -26.49 28.49
C ASN A 301 32.72 -27.28 28.08
N TYR A 302 32.60 -28.16 27.08
CA TYR A 302 33.72 -28.93 26.55
C TYR A 302 34.45 -28.23 25.39
N ASN A 303 33.92 -27.09 24.92
CA ASN A 303 34.43 -26.37 23.76
C ASN A 303 34.59 -27.26 22.51
N GLU A 304 33.64 -28.18 22.33
CA GLU A 304 33.64 -29.17 21.24
C GLU A 304 32.27 -29.21 20.56
N VAL A 305 32.28 -29.47 19.25
CA VAL A 305 31.04 -29.66 18.47
C VAL A 305 30.45 -31.01 18.85
N LEU A 306 29.13 -31.07 19.04
CA LEU A 306 28.43 -32.31 19.36
C LEU A 306 28.60 -33.35 18.24
N ASP A 307 29.04 -34.55 18.63
CA ASP A 307 29.14 -35.69 17.73
C ASP A 307 27.77 -36.09 17.17
N LYS A 308 27.80 -36.73 15.99
CA LYS A 308 26.59 -37.18 15.28
C LYS A 308 25.68 -38.04 16.15
N GLU A 309 26.24 -38.96 16.93
CA GLU A 309 25.49 -39.85 17.82
C GLU A 309 24.77 -39.07 18.92
N ILE A 310 25.43 -38.06 19.51
CA ILE A 310 24.85 -37.20 20.54
C ILE A 310 23.72 -36.35 19.96
N LEU A 311 23.91 -35.81 18.76
CA LEU A 311 22.87 -35.05 18.05
C LEU A 311 21.63 -35.93 17.75
N GLU A 312 21.84 -37.16 17.29
CA GLU A 312 20.77 -38.11 17.00
C GLU A 312 20.00 -38.50 18.28
N GLN A 313 20.72 -38.75 19.38
CA GLN A 313 20.14 -39.05 20.69
C GLN A 313 19.32 -37.86 21.22
N ALA A 314 19.85 -36.64 21.15
CA ALA A 314 19.15 -35.43 21.56
C ALA A 314 17.85 -35.22 20.76
N ALA A 315 17.87 -35.49 19.45
CA ALA A 315 16.69 -35.42 18.60
C ALA A 315 15.63 -36.47 18.98
N ILE A 316 16.05 -37.70 19.30
CA ILE A 316 15.14 -38.75 19.81
C ILE A 316 14.52 -38.33 21.13
N GLU A 317 15.31 -37.86 22.10
CA GLU A 317 14.83 -37.41 23.41
C GLU A 317 13.84 -36.25 23.29
N LYS A 318 14.08 -35.29 22.39
CA LYS A 318 13.14 -34.19 22.08
C LYS A 318 11.80 -34.73 21.58
N GLN A 319 11.81 -35.72 20.68
CA GLN A 319 10.58 -36.34 20.18
C GLN A 319 9.87 -37.14 21.28
N GLN A 320 10.59 -37.90 22.11
CA GLN A 320 10.03 -38.63 23.25
C GLN A 320 9.39 -37.68 24.27
N ALA A 321 10.09 -36.61 24.66
CA ALA A 321 9.55 -35.60 25.57
C ALA A 321 8.28 -34.93 25.01
N THR A 322 8.26 -34.66 23.69
CA THR A 322 7.07 -34.14 23.01
C THR A 322 5.92 -35.14 23.03
N TYR A 323 6.20 -36.42 22.80
CA TYR A 323 5.22 -37.50 22.89
C TYR A 323 4.65 -37.64 24.30
N GLN A 324 5.48 -37.62 25.35
CA GLN A 324 5.03 -37.70 26.74
C GLN A 324 4.15 -36.51 27.12
N LYS A 325 4.54 -35.28 26.74
CA LYS A 325 3.71 -34.07 26.93
C LYS A 325 2.37 -34.19 26.20
N ALA A 326 2.35 -34.78 25.00
CA ALA A 326 1.13 -35.00 24.23
C ALA A 326 0.24 -36.10 24.84
N LEU A 327 0.84 -37.20 25.32
CA LEU A 327 0.15 -38.30 25.99
C LEU A 327 -0.51 -37.83 27.29
N ALA A 328 0.19 -37.02 28.10
CA ALA A 328 -0.30 -36.46 29.36
C ALA A 328 -1.57 -35.61 29.19
N CYS A 329 -1.72 -34.94 28.03
CA CYS A 329 -2.94 -34.20 27.69
C CYS A 329 -3.88 -34.98 26.75
N GLY A 330 -3.71 -36.30 26.60
CA GLY A 330 -4.56 -37.13 25.75
C GLY A 330 -4.61 -36.68 24.29
N PHE A 331 -3.56 -36.02 23.81
CA PHE A 331 -3.42 -35.37 22.50
C PHE A 331 -4.41 -34.22 22.21
N THR A 332 -5.00 -33.61 23.25
CA THR A 332 -5.97 -32.52 23.08
C THR A 332 -5.34 -31.12 23.00
N ASN A 333 -4.01 -31.02 22.99
CA ASN A 333 -3.28 -29.75 22.78
C ASN A 333 -2.39 -29.78 21.52
N PRO A 334 -2.99 -29.88 20.31
CA PRO A 334 -2.24 -29.90 19.06
C PRO A 334 -1.41 -28.62 18.86
N PRO A 335 -0.26 -28.71 18.16
CA PRO A 335 0.54 -27.55 17.75
C PRO A 335 -0.14 -26.84 16.57
N SER A 336 -1.23 -26.14 16.85
CA SER A 336 -2.08 -25.45 15.87
C SER A 336 -1.74 -23.97 15.69
N THR A 337 -0.76 -23.47 16.45
CA THR A 337 -0.38 -22.06 16.49
C THR A 337 1.13 -21.91 16.48
N GLU A 338 1.58 -20.92 15.72
CA GLU A 338 2.96 -20.46 15.71
C GLU A 338 2.96 -18.97 16.04
N ILE A 339 3.77 -18.58 17.02
CA ILE A 339 3.93 -17.17 17.40
C ILE A 339 5.38 -16.81 17.18
N ARG A 340 5.59 -15.70 16.48
CA ARG A 340 6.92 -15.17 16.24
C ARG A 340 7.04 -13.84 16.93
N ALA A 341 8.01 -13.74 17.83
CA ALA A 341 8.45 -12.46 18.33
C ALA A 341 9.04 -11.67 17.17
N ILE A 342 8.43 -10.53 16.84
CA ILE A 342 8.89 -9.70 15.73
C ILE A 342 9.86 -8.60 16.16
N GLN A 343 10.11 -8.41 17.46
CA GLN A 343 11.03 -7.40 18.00
C GLN A 343 12.45 -7.50 17.44
N HIS A 344 12.95 -8.72 17.25
CA HIS A 344 14.32 -8.96 16.79
C HIS A 344 14.44 -8.91 15.26
N LEU A 345 13.34 -8.67 14.55
CA LEU A 345 13.37 -8.58 13.10
C LEU A 345 13.90 -7.21 12.69
N ASP A 346 14.82 -7.25 11.74
CA ASP A 346 15.39 -6.08 11.07
C ASP A 346 14.33 -5.10 10.55
N SER A 347 13.24 -5.63 10.01
CA SER A 347 12.06 -4.85 9.63
C SER A 347 10.81 -5.68 9.90
N VAL A 348 10.12 -5.32 10.97
CA VAL A 348 8.80 -5.88 11.32
C VAL A 348 7.84 -5.70 10.15
N THR A 349 7.82 -4.49 9.58
CA THR A 349 6.95 -4.15 8.45
C THR A 349 7.18 -5.04 7.23
N ALA A 350 8.42 -5.20 6.77
CA ALA A 350 8.72 -6.02 5.60
C ALA A 350 8.37 -7.50 5.83
N TYR A 351 8.66 -7.99 7.05
CA TYR A 351 8.31 -9.35 7.44
C TYR A 351 6.80 -9.58 7.42
N VAL A 352 6.01 -8.70 8.04
CA VAL A 352 4.55 -8.81 8.06
C VAL A 352 3.97 -8.74 6.64
N ILE A 353 4.41 -7.77 5.83
CA ILE A 353 3.95 -7.57 4.44
C ILE A 353 4.16 -8.82 3.58
N LYS A 354 5.29 -9.52 3.76
CA LYS A 354 5.56 -10.80 3.08
C LYS A 354 4.40 -11.79 3.22
N TYR A 355 3.79 -11.86 4.41
CA TYR A 355 2.69 -12.79 4.70
C TYR A 355 1.31 -12.20 4.44
N VAL A 356 1.08 -10.91 4.73
CA VAL A 356 -0.26 -10.30 4.59
C VAL A 356 -0.57 -9.79 3.19
N ALA A 357 0.45 -9.58 2.36
CA ALA A 357 0.33 -9.07 1.00
C ALA A 357 0.99 -10.00 -0.05
N LYS A 358 1.30 -11.25 0.32
CA LYS A 358 1.73 -12.34 -0.58
C LYS A 358 0.87 -12.37 -1.85
N LYS A 359 1.51 -12.30 -3.01
CA LYS A 359 0.87 -12.52 -4.31
C LYS A 359 0.53 -14.01 -4.46
N PRO A 360 -0.61 -14.37 -5.09
CA PRO A 360 -0.84 -15.75 -5.45
C PRO A 360 0.21 -16.19 -6.49
N GLU A 361 0.64 -17.44 -6.39
CA GLU A 361 1.60 -18.02 -7.34
C GLU A 361 0.81 -18.53 -8.55
N GLU A 362 1.00 -17.88 -9.70
CA GLU A 362 0.43 -18.33 -10.98
C GLU A 362 1.10 -19.65 -11.36
N LYS A 363 0.31 -20.63 -11.81
CA LYS A 363 0.89 -21.85 -12.39
C LYS A 363 1.70 -21.45 -13.61
N PRO A 364 2.89 -22.05 -13.83
CA PRO A 364 3.62 -21.83 -15.06
C PRO A 364 2.76 -22.23 -16.25
N LEU A 365 2.95 -21.55 -17.37
CA LEU A 365 2.32 -21.94 -18.64
C LEU A 365 2.68 -23.39 -19.00
N GLY A 366 1.82 -24.05 -19.77
CA GLY A 366 2.13 -25.38 -20.31
C GLY A 366 3.42 -25.35 -21.13
N LYS A 367 4.10 -26.49 -21.28
CA LYS A 367 5.38 -26.58 -22.02
C LYS A 367 5.31 -26.00 -23.43
N ASN A 368 4.14 -26.05 -24.07
CA ASN A 368 3.91 -25.58 -25.43
C ASN A 368 3.24 -24.19 -25.48
N GLN A 369 3.23 -23.46 -24.37
CA GLN A 369 2.61 -22.15 -24.27
C GLN A 369 3.65 -21.07 -23.97
N GLU A 370 3.51 -19.90 -24.58
CA GLU A 370 4.35 -18.74 -24.27
C GLU A 370 3.55 -17.43 -24.34
N VAL A 371 3.92 -16.46 -23.50
CA VAL A 371 3.36 -15.11 -23.57
C VAL A 371 4.21 -14.28 -24.52
N LYS A 372 3.57 -13.66 -25.51
CA LYS A 372 4.19 -12.67 -26.39
C LYS A 372 3.32 -11.41 -26.43
N PHE A 373 3.97 -10.27 -26.64
CA PHE A 373 3.25 -9.04 -26.95
C PHE A 373 2.81 -9.06 -28.41
N ASN A 374 1.51 -8.94 -28.66
CA ASN A 374 0.96 -8.86 -30.00
C ASN A 374 0.80 -7.38 -30.36
N GLU A 375 1.56 -6.89 -31.34
CA GLU A 375 1.56 -5.49 -31.76
C GLU A 375 0.21 -5.06 -32.34
N ALA A 376 -0.45 -5.92 -33.13
CA ALA A 376 -1.75 -5.62 -33.75
C ALA A 376 -2.86 -5.41 -32.70
N LEU A 377 -2.81 -6.18 -31.61
CA LEU A 377 -3.77 -6.07 -30.50
C LEU A 377 -3.29 -5.13 -29.38
N ASN A 378 -2.04 -4.67 -29.46
CA ASN A 378 -1.35 -3.84 -28.47
C ASN A 378 -1.47 -4.40 -27.04
N ARG A 379 -1.31 -5.73 -26.88
CA ARG A 379 -1.48 -6.42 -25.60
C ARG A 379 -0.70 -7.73 -25.52
N GLU A 380 -0.57 -8.27 -24.31
CA GLU A 380 0.01 -9.58 -24.06
C GLU A 380 -0.99 -10.70 -24.39
N VAL A 381 -0.49 -11.74 -25.04
CA VAL A 381 -1.28 -12.86 -25.56
C VAL A 381 -0.54 -14.18 -25.30
N VAL A 382 -1.26 -15.21 -24.91
CA VAL A 382 -0.74 -16.58 -24.78
C VAL A 382 -0.92 -17.30 -26.10
N TYR A 383 0.20 -17.70 -26.67
CA TYR A 383 0.26 -18.54 -27.86
C TYR A 383 0.43 -19.99 -27.44
N THR A 384 -0.38 -20.88 -27.99
CA THR A 384 -0.26 -22.33 -27.82
C THR A 384 0.24 -22.95 -29.11
N TYR A 385 1.24 -23.81 -28.99
CA TYR A 385 1.89 -24.46 -30.11
C TYR A 385 1.71 -25.97 -30.10
N GLU A 386 1.76 -26.57 -31.28
CA GLU A 386 1.88 -28.02 -31.48
C GLU A 386 3.04 -28.29 -32.43
N ASP A 387 3.84 -29.31 -32.13
CA ASP A 387 4.87 -29.77 -33.05
C ASP A 387 4.19 -30.67 -34.10
N ARG A 388 4.20 -30.23 -35.36
CA ARG A 388 3.61 -30.96 -36.49
C ARG A 388 4.70 -31.31 -37.50
N LEU A 389 4.61 -32.49 -38.09
CA LEU A 389 5.50 -32.88 -39.17
C LEU A 389 5.11 -32.10 -40.43
N ASN A 390 6.03 -31.30 -40.97
CA ASN A 390 5.80 -30.63 -42.24
C ASN A 390 5.86 -31.69 -43.37
N PRO A 391 4.77 -31.83 -44.17
CA PRO A 391 4.67 -32.87 -45.19
C PRO A 391 5.65 -32.69 -46.36
N GLU A 392 6.18 -31.49 -46.58
CA GLU A 392 7.07 -31.20 -47.71
C GLU A 392 8.53 -31.58 -47.42
N ASN A 393 8.99 -31.37 -46.17
CA ASN A 393 10.39 -31.56 -45.79
C ASN A 393 10.60 -32.68 -44.75
N GLY A 394 9.52 -33.23 -44.16
CA GLY A 394 9.59 -34.26 -43.13
C GLY A 394 10.20 -33.81 -41.80
N GLN A 395 10.32 -32.50 -41.55
CA GLN A 395 10.83 -31.94 -40.30
C GLN A 395 9.69 -31.61 -39.34
N MET A 396 9.96 -31.71 -38.03
CA MET A 396 9.01 -31.27 -37.00
C MET A 396 9.06 -29.75 -36.90
N GLU A 397 7.93 -29.10 -37.14
CA GLU A 397 7.77 -27.65 -37.06
C GLU A 397 6.79 -27.30 -35.93
N ARG A 398 7.14 -26.27 -35.15
CA ARG A 398 6.31 -25.75 -34.06
C ARG A 398 5.27 -24.80 -34.62
N VAL A 399 4.04 -25.28 -34.80
CA VAL A 399 2.94 -24.52 -35.43
C VAL A 399 2.06 -23.90 -34.35
N GLU A 400 1.71 -22.62 -34.52
CA GLU A 400 0.73 -21.95 -33.67
C GLU A 400 -0.67 -22.53 -33.93
N VAL A 401 -1.32 -23.00 -32.87
CA VAL A 401 -2.65 -23.62 -32.97
C VAL A 401 -3.74 -22.85 -32.25
N ASN A 402 -3.38 -22.01 -31.29
CA ASN A 402 -4.33 -21.18 -30.56
C ASN A 402 -3.68 -19.91 -30.01
N MET A 403 -4.49 -18.88 -29.89
CA MET A 403 -4.10 -17.56 -29.39
C MET A 403 -5.18 -17.07 -28.42
N GLN A 404 -4.80 -16.79 -27.17
CA GLN A 404 -5.71 -16.29 -26.13
C GLN A 404 -5.17 -15.03 -25.47
N TYR A 405 -6.02 -14.04 -25.21
CA TYR A 405 -5.66 -12.79 -24.53
C TYR A 405 -5.16 -13.10 -23.12
N TYR A 406 -3.93 -12.69 -22.82
CA TYR A 406 -3.37 -12.83 -21.47
C TYR A 406 -3.86 -11.70 -20.55
N THR A 407 -3.99 -10.51 -21.13
CA THR A 407 -4.61 -9.34 -20.49
C THR A 407 -5.93 -9.01 -21.19
N TYR A 408 -7.03 -9.03 -20.44
CA TYR A 408 -8.38 -8.77 -20.93
C TYR A 408 -9.21 -8.01 -19.90
N THR A 409 -10.23 -7.32 -20.40
CA THR A 409 -11.26 -6.64 -19.61
C THR A 409 -12.31 -7.63 -19.10
N PRO A 410 -13.03 -7.31 -18.01
CA PRO A 410 -14.17 -8.10 -17.56
C PRO A 410 -15.23 -8.30 -18.65
N GLU A 411 -15.46 -7.29 -19.49
CA GLU A 411 -16.40 -7.34 -20.61
C GLU A 411 -15.95 -8.34 -21.69
N GLU A 412 -14.66 -8.34 -22.05
CA GLU A 412 -14.08 -9.33 -22.99
C GLU A 412 -14.21 -10.75 -22.45
N MET A 413 -13.91 -10.97 -21.16
CA MET A 413 -14.08 -12.29 -20.53
C MET A 413 -15.54 -12.75 -20.54
N LYS A 414 -16.49 -11.82 -20.38
CA LYS A 414 -17.93 -12.14 -20.41
C LYS A 414 -18.42 -12.43 -21.82
N ASN A 415 -17.97 -11.65 -22.81
CA ASN A 415 -18.45 -11.74 -24.19
C ASN A 415 -17.77 -12.87 -24.97
N ASN A 416 -16.49 -13.16 -24.68
CA ASN A 416 -15.72 -14.22 -25.33
C ASN A 416 -14.72 -14.88 -24.33
N PRO A 417 -15.22 -15.73 -23.42
CA PRO A 417 -14.38 -16.39 -22.43
C PRO A 417 -13.33 -17.32 -23.03
N GLU A 418 -13.59 -17.91 -24.20
CA GLU A 418 -12.66 -18.83 -24.87
C GLU A 418 -11.44 -18.13 -25.45
N ALA A 419 -11.59 -16.87 -25.87
CA ALA A 419 -10.48 -16.02 -26.30
C ALA A 419 -9.65 -15.48 -25.13
N CYS A 420 -10.06 -15.66 -23.88
CA CYS A 420 -9.38 -15.12 -22.71
C CYS A 420 -8.62 -16.22 -21.95
N PHE A 421 -7.31 -16.04 -21.76
CA PHE A 421 -6.50 -17.02 -21.04
C PHE A 421 -6.89 -17.04 -19.55
N LYS A 422 -7.41 -18.18 -19.08
CA LYS A 422 -7.80 -18.34 -17.68
C LYS A 422 -6.57 -18.66 -16.84
N LYS A 423 -6.06 -17.65 -16.12
CA LYS A 423 -4.95 -17.84 -15.17
C LYS A 423 -5.30 -18.88 -14.11
N GLU A 424 -4.47 -19.91 -14.02
CA GLU A 424 -4.50 -20.87 -12.93
C GLU A 424 -3.46 -20.51 -11.87
N PHE A 425 -3.76 -20.83 -10.62
CA PHE A 425 -2.86 -20.59 -9.49
C PHE A 425 -2.49 -21.92 -8.84
N VAL A 426 -1.27 -22.00 -8.30
CA VAL A 426 -0.76 -23.16 -7.57
C VAL A 426 -1.59 -23.41 -6.32
N ASP A 427 -1.89 -22.33 -5.61
CA ASP A 427 -2.67 -22.33 -4.38
C ASP A 427 -4.17 -22.45 -4.68
N ARG A 428 -4.90 -23.19 -3.82
CA ARG A 428 -6.37 -23.25 -3.95
C ARG A 428 -7.03 -21.89 -3.66
N LYS A 429 -8.16 -21.64 -4.31
CA LYS A 429 -9.00 -20.47 -4.03
C LYS A 429 -9.61 -20.56 -2.61
N ILE A 430 -9.47 -19.50 -1.81
CA ILE A 430 -10.23 -19.36 -0.57
C ILE A 430 -11.64 -18.89 -0.88
N LYS A 431 -12.65 -19.53 -0.28
CA LYS A 431 -14.04 -19.09 -0.41
C LYS A 431 -14.34 -17.91 0.53
N GLY A 432 -15.03 -16.89 0.03
CA GLY A 432 -15.47 -15.72 0.79
C GLY A 432 -14.36 -14.70 1.12
N ARG A 433 -14.59 -13.86 2.13
CA ARG A 433 -13.66 -12.81 2.55
C ARG A 433 -12.30 -13.40 2.99
N ILE A 434 -11.21 -12.90 2.42
CA ILE A 434 -9.84 -13.41 2.65
C ILE A 434 -9.03 -12.59 3.65
N TRP A 435 -9.50 -11.42 4.06
CA TRP A 435 -8.82 -10.58 5.05
C TRP A 435 -9.83 -9.73 5.83
N GLY A 436 -9.44 -9.28 7.01
CA GLY A 436 -10.23 -8.36 7.83
C GLY A 436 -9.34 -7.58 8.78
N CYS A 437 -9.87 -6.51 9.36
CA CYS A 437 -9.14 -5.65 10.28
C CYS A 437 -10.07 -4.95 11.26
N ALA A 438 -9.50 -4.37 12.31
CA ALA A 438 -10.17 -3.42 13.18
C ALA A 438 -10.63 -2.18 12.38
N ASP A 439 -11.75 -1.58 12.77
CA ASP A 439 -12.29 -0.40 12.09
C ASP A 439 -11.31 0.77 12.08
N LYS A 440 -10.51 0.92 13.15
CA LYS A 440 -9.43 1.90 13.26
C LYS A 440 -8.40 1.81 12.11
N LEU A 441 -8.16 0.62 11.54
CA LEU A 441 -7.24 0.46 10.40
C LEU A 441 -7.85 0.82 9.05
N LYS A 442 -9.18 0.86 8.92
CA LYS A 442 -9.84 1.22 7.65
C LYS A 442 -9.57 2.68 7.25
N GLY A 443 -9.00 3.45 8.18
CA GLY A 443 -8.74 4.88 8.04
C GLY A 443 -10.01 5.68 8.18
N PHE A 444 -9.84 6.97 8.43
CA PHE A 444 -10.95 7.90 8.47
C PHE A 444 -11.50 8.15 7.06
N LYS A 445 -12.81 7.97 6.92
CA LYS A 445 -13.58 8.35 5.72
C LYS A 445 -14.64 9.33 6.19
N PRO A 446 -14.47 10.64 5.97
CA PRO A 446 -15.47 11.62 6.37
C PRO A 446 -16.78 11.28 5.67
N ALA A 447 -17.89 11.38 6.40
CA ALA A 447 -19.19 11.52 5.80
C ALA A 447 -19.27 12.87 5.05
N GLU A 448 -20.19 13.00 4.10
CA GLU A 448 -20.29 14.19 3.24
C GLU A 448 -20.54 15.49 4.02
N ASP A 449 -21.12 15.37 5.21
CA ASP A 449 -21.38 16.44 6.15
C ASP A 449 -20.18 16.78 7.05
N ILE A 450 -19.13 15.96 7.10
CA ILE A 450 -17.95 16.23 7.93
C ILE A 450 -16.95 17.11 7.17
N ILE A 451 -16.54 18.22 7.79
CA ILE A 451 -15.51 19.10 7.28
C ILE A 451 -14.16 18.69 7.87
N THR A 452 -13.20 18.42 7.00
CA THR A 452 -11.83 18.12 7.40
C THR A 452 -10.83 19.17 6.92
N GLU A 453 -9.81 19.38 7.75
CA GLU A 453 -8.62 20.16 7.41
C GLU A 453 -7.42 19.20 7.41
N THR A 454 -6.50 19.37 6.45
CA THR A 454 -5.22 18.67 6.46
C THR A 454 -4.11 19.70 6.47
N ASP A 455 -3.23 19.61 7.46
CA ASP A 455 -2.12 20.54 7.58
C ASP A 455 -0.97 20.23 6.60
N GLU A 456 0.06 21.08 6.61
CA GLU A 456 1.25 20.97 5.75
C GLU A 456 2.08 19.70 5.98
N MET A 457 1.85 19.01 7.11
CA MET A 457 2.49 17.74 7.46
C MET A 457 1.67 16.54 7.01
N GLY A 458 0.45 16.76 6.50
CA GLY A 458 -0.48 15.71 6.10
C GLY A 458 -1.34 15.16 7.24
N ARG A 459 -1.35 15.80 8.42
CA ARG A 459 -2.22 15.40 9.54
C ARG A 459 -3.62 15.91 9.26
N THR A 460 -4.61 15.03 9.39
CA THR A 460 -6.02 15.37 9.14
C THR A 460 -6.77 15.52 10.45
N PHE A 461 -7.61 16.55 10.50
CA PHE A 461 -8.48 16.89 11.62
C PHE A 461 -9.92 17.07 11.13
N ILE A 462 -10.88 16.68 11.96
CA ILE A 462 -12.27 17.13 11.83
C ILE A 462 -12.35 18.51 12.46
N VAL A 463 -12.85 19.49 11.71
CA VAL A 463 -12.94 20.90 12.15
C VAL A 463 -14.37 21.41 12.20
N GLY A 464 -15.33 20.65 11.68
CA GLY A 464 -16.73 21.00 11.76
C GLY A 464 -17.65 20.00 11.09
N ARG A 465 -18.95 20.27 11.17
CA ARG A 465 -20.00 19.50 10.53
C ARG A 465 -21.00 20.43 9.85
N LYS A 466 -21.45 20.05 8.66
CA LYS A 466 -22.57 20.67 7.95
C LYS A 466 -23.86 20.08 8.51
N ILE A 467 -24.74 20.92 9.01
CA ILE A 467 -26.04 20.53 9.53
C ILE A 467 -27.09 21.21 8.65
N THR A 468 -28.11 20.45 8.25
CA THR A 468 -29.29 21.02 7.60
C THR A 468 -30.25 21.48 8.69
N GLU A 469 -30.48 22.78 8.77
CA GLU A 469 -31.46 23.40 9.67
C GLU A 469 -32.64 23.90 8.82
N ILE A 470 -33.86 23.75 9.31
CA ILE A 470 -35.03 24.34 8.67
C ILE A 470 -35.20 25.75 9.25
N ASN A 471 -35.15 26.78 8.40
CA ASN A 471 -35.34 28.16 8.84
C ASN A 471 -36.81 28.45 9.20
N GLU A 472 -37.10 29.64 9.72
CA GLU A 472 -38.47 30.06 10.09
C GLU A 472 -39.47 30.01 8.92
N GLU A 473 -38.98 30.04 7.68
CA GLU A 473 -39.77 29.96 6.45
C GLU A 473 -39.99 28.52 5.95
N GLY A 474 -39.50 27.50 6.68
CA GLY A 474 -39.62 26.10 6.28
C GLY A 474 -38.61 25.64 5.22
N GLN A 475 -37.60 26.44 4.91
CA GLN A 475 -36.56 26.11 3.93
C GLN A 475 -35.35 25.44 4.59
N GLU A 476 -34.78 24.42 3.93
CA GLU A 476 -33.53 23.78 4.35
C GLU A 476 -32.33 24.70 4.08
N VAL A 477 -31.67 25.11 5.15
CA VAL A 477 -30.44 25.91 5.14
C VAL A 477 -29.29 25.05 5.66
N LEU A 478 -28.20 24.97 4.89
CA LEU A 478 -26.99 24.26 5.30
C LEU A 478 -26.13 25.17 6.18
N ARG A 479 -26.04 24.89 7.47
CA ARG A 479 -25.20 25.61 8.43
C ARG A 479 -23.94 24.81 8.75
N THR A 480 -22.79 25.46 8.75
CA THR A 480 -21.54 24.85 9.26
C THR A 480 -21.43 25.12 10.76
N VAL A 481 -21.34 24.04 11.54
CA VAL A 481 -21.00 24.10 12.97
C VAL A 481 -19.54 23.72 13.13
N GLU A 482 -18.72 24.68 13.53
CA GLU A 482 -17.31 24.42 13.86
C GLU A 482 -17.21 23.57 15.12
N THR A 483 -16.25 22.66 15.13
CA THR A 483 -15.94 21.80 16.27
C THR A 483 -14.49 22.01 16.68
N SER A 484 -14.13 21.61 17.91
CA SER A 484 -12.72 21.45 18.27
C SER A 484 -12.01 20.54 17.24
N LYS A 485 -10.73 20.80 16.94
CA LYS A 485 -9.96 19.97 16.01
C LYS A 485 -9.83 18.54 16.56
N ILE A 486 -10.59 17.59 16.01
CA ILE A 486 -10.50 16.17 16.39
C ILE A 486 -9.53 15.48 15.43
N ALA A 487 -8.43 14.97 15.98
CA ALA A 487 -7.42 14.25 15.22
C ALA A 487 -7.99 12.95 14.65
N VAL A 488 -7.77 12.68 13.36
CA VAL A 488 -8.23 11.45 12.71
C VAL A 488 -7.10 10.69 12.02
N PRO A 489 -7.12 9.34 12.03
CA PRO A 489 -6.06 8.55 11.43
C PRO A 489 -6.25 8.44 9.91
N VAL A 490 -5.24 8.85 9.16
CA VAL A 490 -5.18 8.66 7.71
C VAL A 490 -4.10 7.65 7.35
N MET A 491 -4.51 6.49 6.82
CA MET A 491 -3.61 5.40 6.44
C MET A 491 -2.93 5.65 5.08
N LYS A 492 -2.25 6.79 4.99
CA LYS A 492 -1.42 7.21 3.85
C LYS A 492 0.03 7.32 4.31
N TYR A 493 0.96 7.15 3.38
CA TYR A 493 2.36 7.45 3.65
C TYR A 493 2.51 8.94 3.95
N PHE A 494 3.56 9.30 4.69
CA PHE A 494 3.98 10.69 4.77
C PHE A 494 4.26 11.19 3.35
N THR A 495 3.60 12.27 2.95
CA THR A 495 3.67 12.81 1.59
C THR A 495 3.86 14.31 1.67
N LYS A 496 4.81 14.84 0.91
CA LYS A 496 5.03 16.28 0.75
C LYS A 496 4.71 16.71 -0.66
N ILE A 497 4.09 17.88 -0.80
CA ILE A 497 4.01 18.57 -2.09
C ILE A 497 5.34 19.29 -2.26
N VAL A 498 6.02 18.96 -3.34
CA VAL A 498 7.39 19.38 -3.62
C VAL A 498 7.38 20.69 -4.40
N ASN A 499 6.48 20.82 -5.37
CA ASN A 499 6.20 22.06 -6.09
C ASN A 499 4.79 22.01 -6.70
N TYR A 500 4.33 23.19 -7.12
CA TYR A 500 3.08 23.38 -7.84
C TYR A 500 3.34 23.93 -9.23
N ARG A 501 2.50 23.57 -10.18
CA ARG A 501 2.40 24.23 -11.48
C ARG A 501 0.94 24.45 -11.81
N GLU A 502 0.61 25.61 -12.32
CA GLU A 502 -0.74 25.95 -12.78
C GLU A 502 -0.88 25.55 -14.24
N VAL A 503 -2.06 25.05 -14.60
CA VAL A 503 -2.43 24.78 -15.97
C VAL A 503 -3.43 25.85 -16.37
N ILE A 504 -2.97 26.74 -17.23
CA ILE A 504 -3.68 27.95 -17.64
C ILE A 504 -4.16 27.76 -19.06
N MET A 505 -5.46 27.95 -19.26
CA MET A 505 -6.08 27.96 -20.58
C MET A 505 -6.28 29.41 -21.02
N THR A 506 -5.80 29.74 -22.21
CA THR A 506 -6.09 31.04 -22.84
C THR A 506 -6.87 30.83 -24.12
N GLU A 507 -7.97 31.54 -24.27
CA GLU A 507 -8.70 31.60 -25.53
C GLU A 507 -8.32 32.87 -26.28
N GLN A 508 -7.78 32.69 -27.49
CA GLN A 508 -7.48 33.81 -28.39
C GLN A 508 -7.91 33.44 -29.80
N ASP A 509 -8.77 34.27 -30.40
CA ASP A 509 -9.24 34.10 -31.78
C ASP A 509 -9.89 32.73 -32.06
N GLY A 510 -10.63 32.20 -31.07
CA GLY A 510 -11.26 30.87 -31.16
C GLY A 510 -10.29 29.68 -31.05
N LYS A 511 -8.99 29.93 -30.77
CA LYS A 511 -8.00 28.89 -30.47
C LYS A 511 -7.77 28.81 -28.96
N THR A 512 -7.86 27.59 -28.45
CA THR A 512 -7.54 27.27 -27.05
C THR A 512 -6.07 26.88 -26.95
N ASN A 513 -5.29 27.65 -26.21
CA ASN A 513 -3.92 27.30 -25.86
C ASN A 513 -3.85 26.91 -24.39
N VAL A 514 -3.13 25.83 -24.08
CA VAL A 514 -2.91 25.35 -22.72
C VAL A 514 -1.45 25.55 -22.36
N PHE A 515 -1.19 26.34 -21.32
CA PHE A 515 0.13 26.61 -20.79
C PHE A 515 0.27 25.97 -19.42
N VAL A 516 1.47 25.47 -19.11
CA VAL A 516 1.83 25.04 -17.76
C VAL A 516 2.80 26.08 -17.20
N SER A 517 2.47 26.65 -16.05
CA SER A 517 3.33 27.66 -15.40
C SER A 517 4.69 27.05 -15.01
N PRO A 518 5.70 27.89 -14.76
CA PRO A 518 6.87 27.51 -13.98
C PRO A 518 6.50 26.98 -12.59
N GLU A 519 7.44 26.33 -11.92
CA GLU A 519 7.26 25.82 -10.56
C GLU A 519 7.00 26.97 -9.57
N ILE A 520 5.96 26.81 -8.76
CA ILE A 520 5.51 27.77 -7.74
C ILE A 520 5.74 27.14 -6.37
N ASN A 521 6.30 27.93 -5.43
CA ASN A 521 6.51 27.56 -4.02
C ASN A 521 7.20 26.20 -3.80
N PRO A 522 8.42 26.00 -4.32
CA PRO A 522 9.13 24.74 -4.12
C PRO A 522 9.48 24.54 -2.63
N ASP A 523 9.19 23.35 -2.10
CA ASP A 523 9.70 22.91 -0.80
C ASP A 523 11.19 22.58 -0.95
N HIS A 524 12.04 23.61 -0.82
CA HIS A 524 13.48 23.53 -1.02
C HIS A 524 14.15 22.49 -0.11
N ALA A 525 13.67 22.32 1.13
CA ALA A 525 14.22 21.34 2.06
C ALA A 525 13.94 19.90 1.58
N THR A 526 12.72 19.66 1.11
CA THR A 526 12.35 18.37 0.52
C THR A 526 13.10 18.12 -0.79
N MET A 527 13.18 19.10 -1.68
CA MET A 527 13.93 19.01 -2.95
C MET A 527 15.40 18.68 -2.73
N ALA A 528 16.08 19.40 -1.84
CA ALA A 528 17.48 19.16 -1.53
C ALA A 528 17.73 17.73 -1.00
N TYR A 529 16.80 17.22 -0.17
CA TYR A 529 16.85 15.82 0.27
C TYR A 529 16.66 14.85 -0.89
N LEU A 530 15.67 15.07 -1.76
CA LEU A 530 15.41 14.21 -2.92
C LEU A 530 16.61 14.16 -3.87
N ASP A 531 17.19 15.31 -4.21
CA ASP A 531 18.36 15.41 -5.08
C ASP A 531 19.56 14.68 -4.47
N LYS A 532 19.77 14.83 -3.16
CA LYS A 532 20.79 14.08 -2.43
C LYS A 532 20.56 12.56 -2.52
N MET A 533 19.32 12.10 -2.36
CA MET A 533 18.99 10.68 -2.51
C MET A 533 19.21 10.19 -3.94
N VAL A 534 18.80 10.95 -4.96
CA VAL A 534 19.06 10.61 -6.38
C VAL A 534 20.55 10.53 -6.65
N ASN A 535 21.35 11.44 -6.11
CA ASN A 535 22.81 11.43 -6.25
C ASN A 535 23.45 10.19 -5.61
N TYR A 536 22.98 9.75 -4.44
CA TYR A 536 23.46 8.49 -3.85
C TYR A 536 23.13 7.28 -4.72
N ILE A 537 21.93 7.21 -5.28
CA ILE A 537 21.51 6.04 -6.06
C ILE A 537 22.09 6.03 -7.48
N GLY A 538 22.26 7.21 -8.07
CA GLY A 538 22.57 7.44 -9.48
C GLY A 538 21.31 7.68 -10.29
N LYS A 539 21.31 8.76 -11.08
CA LYS A 539 20.17 9.19 -11.91
C LYS A 539 19.70 8.12 -12.89
N GLU A 540 20.63 7.46 -13.57
CA GLU A 540 20.33 6.40 -14.56
C GLU A 540 19.59 5.23 -13.94
N GLU A 541 19.98 4.81 -12.73
CA GLU A 541 19.34 3.71 -12.00
C GLU A 541 17.92 4.10 -11.56
N VAL A 542 17.72 5.33 -11.11
CA VAL A 542 16.38 5.87 -10.79
C VAL A 542 15.48 5.89 -12.02
N GLU A 543 15.98 6.36 -13.17
CA GLU A 543 15.24 6.39 -14.43
C GLU A 543 14.92 4.99 -14.95
N ARG A 544 15.87 4.05 -14.87
CA ARG A 544 15.68 2.65 -15.24
C ARG A 544 14.53 2.02 -14.44
N ILE A 545 14.58 2.11 -13.10
CA ILE A 545 13.54 1.54 -12.23
C ILE A 545 12.19 2.23 -12.44
N SER A 546 12.19 3.55 -12.69
CA SER A 546 10.94 4.29 -12.91
C SER A 546 10.24 3.86 -14.20
N ARG A 547 11.00 3.56 -15.26
CA ARG A 547 10.46 3.03 -16.54
C ARG A 547 9.84 1.64 -16.38
N GLU A 548 10.39 0.78 -15.52
CA GLU A 548 9.85 -0.57 -15.24
C GLU A 548 8.45 -0.57 -14.63
N VAL A 549 7.98 0.56 -14.08
CA VAL A 549 6.62 0.69 -13.53
C VAL A 549 5.57 0.75 -14.64
N GLY A 550 5.94 1.29 -15.79
CA GLY A 550 5.13 1.36 -17.00
C GLY A 550 4.73 2.77 -17.45
N PRO A 551 4.16 2.90 -18.67
CA PRO A 551 3.98 4.19 -19.35
C PRO A 551 3.07 5.18 -18.63
N SER A 552 2.08 4.69 -17.88
CA SER A 552 1.18 5.57 -17.11
C SER A 552 1.92 6.29 -15.99
N PHE A 553 2.90 5.64 -15.36
CA PHE A 553 3.73 6.25 -14.32
C PHE A 553 4.66 7.30 -14.91
N GLU A 554 5.24 7.01 -16.07
CA GLU A 554 6.08 7.95 -16.83
C GLU A 554 5.30 9.20 -17.28
N LYS A 555 4.05 9.05 -17.74
CA LYS A 555 3.16 10.18 -18.08
C LYS A 555 2.90 11.10 -16.89
N MET A 556 2.90 10.57 -15.67
CA MET A 556 2.82 11.34 -14.43
C MET A 556 4.18 11.86 -13.96
N ARG A 557 5.21 11.86 -14.82
CA ARG A 557 6.62 12.17 -14.48
C ARG A 557 7.09 11.41 -13.24
N GLY A 558 6.59 10.18 -13.09
CA GLY A 558 6.80 9.37 -11.90
C GLY A 558 8.27 9.00 -11.73
N LYS A 559 8.78 9.11 -10.51
CA LYS A 559 10.13 8.65 -10.14
C LYS A 559 10.08 7.71 -8.94
N ILE A 560 10.81 6.60 -9.02
CA ILE A 560 11.08 5.71 -7.89
C ILE A 560 12.54 5.90 -7.48
N ILE A 561 12.76 6.40 -6.26
CA ILE A 561 14.07 6.54 -5.65
C ILE A 561 14.21 5.40 -4.62
N PRO A 562 14.79 4.24 -4.98
CA PRO A 562 14.93 3.12 -4.05
C PRO A 562 15.99 3.41 -3.00
N PHE A 563 15.85 2.86 -1.79
CA PHE A 563 16.95 2.87 -0.83
C PHE A 563 17.93 1.74 -1.10
N ARG A 564 19.14 2.13 -1.55
CA ARG A 564 20.31 1.27 -1.70
C ARG A 564 21.30 1.65 -0.62
N LEU A 565 21.22 0.96 0.51
CA LEU A 565 21.93 1.34 1.74
C LEU A 565 23.44 1.30 1.56
N GLU A 566 23.94 0.38 0.74
CA GLU A 566 25.32 0.30 0.30
C GLU A 566 25.79 1.55 -0.45
N LYS A 567 24.94 2.12 -1.32
CA LYS A 567 25.27 3.35 -2.06
C LYS A 567 25.17 4.61 -1.19
N MET A 568 24.40 4.53 -0.10
CA MET A 568 24.28 5.59 0.90
C MET A 568 25.38 5.55 1.98
N GLY A 569 26.34 4.63 1.86
CA GLY A 569 27.47 4.51 2.80
C GLY A 569 27.19 3.70 4.06
N TYR A 570 26.03 3.04 4.16
CA TYR A 570 25.76 2.14 5.28
C TYR A 570 26.50 0.81 5.10
N LYS A 571 27.26 0.42 6.12
CA LYS A 571 28.01 -0.83 6.11
C LYS A 571 27.07 -2.03 6.05
N LYS A 572 27.46 -3.05 5.28
CA LYS A 572 26.80 -4.36 5.31
C LYS A 572 26.96 -4.99 6.70
N LYS A 573 26.05 -5.92 7.02
CA LYS A 573 26.19 -6.76 8.21
C LYS A 573 27.42 -7.67 8.08
N PRO A 574 27.96 -8.21 9.19
CA PRO A 574 29.10 -9.14 9.15
C PRO A 574 28.87 -10.35 8.23
N ASN A 575 27.62 -10.79 8.08
CA ASN A 575 27.23 -11.89 7.18
C ASN A 575 27.09 -11.48 5.69
N GLY A 576 27.55 -10.29 5.30
CA GLY A 576 27.48 -9.78 3.93
C GLY A 576 26.10 -9.34 3.46
N LYS A 577 25.04 -9.52 4.26
CA LYS A 577 23.69 -9.03 3.92
C LYS A 577 23.63 -7.51 4.05
N PRO A 578 22.82 -6.81 3.22
CA PRO A 578 22.57 -5.39 3.40
C PRO A 578 22.09 -5.11 4.83
N ALA A 579 22.60 -4.04 5.46
CA ALA A 579 21.99 -3.54 6.68
C ALA A 579 20.53 -3.18 6.38
N VAL A 580 19.65 -3.30 7.37
CA VAL A 580 18.28 -2.81 7.25
C VAL A 580 18.22 -1.52 8.05
N ILE A 581 18.21 -0.39 7.34
CA ILE A 581 18.16 0.93 7.94
C ILE A 581 16.77 1.50 7.73
N LYS A 582 16.14 1.93 8.81
CA LYS A 582 14.81 2.56 8.77
C LYS A 582 14.89 3.89 8.03
N HIS A 583 13.83 4.23 7.28
CA HIS A 583 13.73 5.53 6.59
C HIS A 583 13.92 6.71 7.55
N ALA A 584 13.36 6.63 8.76
CA ALA A 584 13.52 7.66 9.79
C ALA A 584 15.00 7.97 10.09
N LYS A 585 15.88 6.95 10.14
CA LYS A 585 17.32 7.15 10.32
C LYS A 585 17.95 7.82 9.10
N VAL A 586 17.56 7.40 7.90
CA VAL A 586 18.04 8.03 6.65
C VAL A 586 17.63 9.50 6.59
N LEU A 587 16.41 9.84 7.02
CA LEU A 587 15.94 11.22 7.11
C LEU A 587 16.75 12.00 8.15
N LEU A 588 16.95 11.45 9.35
CA LEU A 588 17.72 12.10 10.40
C LEU A 588 19.13 12.50 9.93
N ASP A 589 19.80 11.62 9.19
CA ASP A 589 21.17 11.84 8.71
C ASP A 589 21.27 12.83 7.54
N ASN A 590 20.18 13.09 6.82
CA ASN A 590 20.21 13.81 5.55
C ASN A 590 19.32 15.06 5.50
N SER A 591 18.26 15.11 6.30
CA SER A 591 17.34 16.24 6.45
C SER A 591 16.66 16.19 7.82
N PRO A 592 17.31 16.74 8.88
CA PRO A 592 16.76 16.73 10.24
C PRO A 592 15.39 17.40 10.36
N GLU A 593 15.12 18.41 9.53
CA GLU A 593 13.81 19.08 9.52
C GLU A 593 12.72 18.16 8.99
N LEU A 594 12.96 17.51 7.84
CA LEU A 594 12.00 16.56 7.27
C LEU A 594 11.81 15.34 8.18
N TYR A 595 12.87 14.93 8.91
CA TYR A 595 12.76 13.92 9.95
C TYR A 595 11.78 14.31 11.06
N ARG A 596 11.82 15.56 11.57
CA ARG A 596 10.85 16.02 12.58
C ARG A 596 9.42 15.95 12.06
N GLN A 597 9.21 16.40 10.82
CA GLN A 597 7.88 16.36 10.20
C GLN A 597 7.37 14.92 10.04
N TYR A 598 8.25 14.03 9.59
CA TYR A 598 7.98 12.60 9.48
C TYR A 598 7.59 11.99 10.85
N MET A 599 8.34 12.30 11.91
CA MET A 599 8.02 11.84 13.27
C MET A 599 6.67 12.36 13.74
N MET A 600 6.40 13.67 13.58
CA MET A 600 5.12 14.27 13.97
C MET A 600 3.92 13.65 13.24
N PHE A 601 4.06 13.37 11.95
CA PHE A 601 3.03 12.71 11.15
C PHE A 601 2.70 11.31 11.68
N TYR A 602 3.72 10.47 11.92
CA TYR A 602 3.48 9.11 12.40
C TYR A 602 3.07 9.06 13.87
N SER A 603 3.53 9.99 14.71
CA SER A 603 3.03 10.17 16.08
C SER A 603 1.55 10.57 16.09
N HIS A 604 1.11 11.44 15.18
CA HIS A 604 -0.31 11.76 15.01
C HIS A 604 -1.14 10.51 14.70
N ILE A 605 -0.69 9.69 13.74
CA ILE A 605 -1.37 8.42 13.42
C ILE A 605 -1.40 7.48 14.63
N PHE A 606 -0.29 7.34 15.34
CA PHE A 606 -0.21 6.52 16.55
C PHE A 606 -1.21 6.99 17.61
N ASN A 607 -1.24 8.30 17.89
CA ASN A 607 -2.14 8.88 18.89
C ASN A 607 -3.60 8.70 18.47
N CYS A 608 -3.96 8.92 17.20
CA CYS A 608 -5.31 8.64 16.70
C CYS A 608 -5.73 7.17 16.85
N LEU A 609 -4.79 6.22 16.76
CA LEU A 609 -5.10 4.80 16.90
C LEU A 609 -5.25 4.37 18.37
N TYR A 610 -4.47 4.96 19.29
CA TYR A 610 -4.30 4.43 20.64
C TYR A 610 -4.72 5.37 21.78
N ASN A 611 -4.84 6.66 21.53
CA ASN A 611 -5.36 7.59 22.51
C ASN A 611 -6.88 7.42 22.61
N GLN A 612 -7.39 7.21 23.83
CA GLN A 612 -8.83 7.00 24.07
C GLN A 612 -9.64 8.31 24.00
N ALA A 613 -8.95 9.46 24.01
CA ALA A 613 -9.57 10.80 23.98
C ALA A 613 -9.84 11.32 22.55
N ALA A 614 -9.33 10.65 21.51
CA ALA A 614 -9.63 10.92 20.11
C ALA A 614 -10.66 9.91 19.59
#